data_AF-A0A498H0X7-F1
#
_entry.id   AF-A0A498H0X7-F1
#
_cell.length_a   1.000
_cell.length_b   1.000
_cell.length_c   1.000
_cell.angle_alpha   90.00
_cell.angle_beta   90.00
_cell.angle_gamma   90.00
#
_symmetry.space_group_name_H-M   'P 1'
#
loop_
_entity.id
_entity.type
_entity.pdbx_description
1 polymer ?
#
loop_
_entity_poly.entity_id
_entity_poly.type
_entity_poly.pdbx_seq_one_letter_code
_entity_poly.pdbx_strand_id
1 'polypeptide(L)' 'MDRPRSDRFRAQARLSVAEPERLTSAQREARRENIKKAQRARSYESWTKKELYERATELGIAGRSQMAKGELIVALRARQ' A
#
# COMPACT_ATOMS: atom_id res chain seq x y z
N MET A 1 39.11 -35.88 -31.61
CA MET A 1 37.89 -35.28 -31.01
C MET A 1 37.24 -36.42 -30.27
N ASP A 2 37.25 -36.48 -28.94
CA ASP A 2 36.51 -35.62 -28.02
C ASP A 2 37.17 -35.57 -26.62
N ARG A 3 37.08 -34.41 -25.98
CA ARG A 3 37.32 -34.17 -24.53
C ARG A 3 36.18 -33.25 -24.09
N PRO A 4 35.63 -33.32 -22.85
CA PRO A 4 36.39 -33.05 -21.61
C PRO A 4 35.97 -33.90 -20.38
N ARG A 5 36.90 -34.28 -19.47
CA ARG A 5 37.34 -33.54 -18.26
C ARG A 5 36.17 -33.09 -17.36
N SER A 6 35.79 -33.89 -16.37
CA SER A 6 36.41 -34.01 -15.03
C SER A 6 36.21 -32.78 -14.15
N ASP A 7 35.54 -33.08 -13.02
CA ASP A 7 35.80 -32.51 -11.69
C ASP A 7 35.30 -31.10 -11.41
N ARG A 8 34.47 -30.96 -10.36
CA ARG A 8 34.92 -30.25 -9.16
C ARG A 8 33.90 -30.34 -8.02
N PHE A 9 34.38 -30.92 -6.94
CA PHE A 9 33.84 -30.80 -5.59
C PHE A 9 33.44 -29.36 -5.27
N ARG A 10 32.19 -29.23 -4.80
CA ARG A 10 31.57 -27.98 -4.38
C ARG A 10 31.77 -27.80 -2.88
N ALA A 11 32.49 -26.75 -2.49
CA ALA A 11 32.46 -26.25 -1.11
C ALA A 11 32.31 -24.74 -1.16
N GLN A 12 31.17 -24.22 -0.70
CA GLN A 12 31.07 -22.86 -0.19
C GLN A 12 29.97 -22.82 0.87
N ALA A 13 30.35 -22.61 2.13
CA ALA A 13 29.46 -22.07 3.14
C ALA A 13 30.16 -20.84 3.73
N ARG A 14 29.79 -19.66 3.24
CA ARG A 14 30.15 -18.38 3.86
C ARG A 14 28.90 -17.84 4.55
N LEU A 15 29.00 -17.81 5.88
CA LEU A 15 28.30 -16.97 6.86
C LEU A 15 27.06 -16.18 6.41
N SER A 16 25.92 -16.61 6.98
CA SER A 16 24.99 -15.79 7.80
C SER A 16 24.68 -14.37 7.34
N VAL A 17 23.70 -14.25 6.45
CA VAL A 17 22.73 -13.14 6.44
C VAL A 17 21.37 -13.81 6.37
N ALA A 18 20.47 -13.48 7.31
CA ALA A 18 19.20 -14.17 7.53
C ALA A 18 18.47 -14.49 6.21
N GLU A 19 17.98 -15.72 6.10
CA GLU A 19 17.25 -16.19 4.93
C GLU A 19 16.14 -15.20 4.55
N PRO A 20 16.07 -14.73 3.28
CA PRO A 20 14.86 -14.12 2.81
C PRO A 20 13.83 -15.25 2.70
N GLU A 21 13.20 -15.59 3.83
CA GLU A 21 12.02 -16.45 3.91
C GLU A 21 11.06 -15.96 2.81
N ARG A 22 10.94 -16.76 1.74
CA ARG A 22 10.04 -16.46 0.64
C ARG A 22 8.65 -16.48 1.25
N LEU A 23 8.06 -15.29 1.44
CA LEU A 23 6.68 -15.15 1.91
C LEU A 23 5.81 -16.21 1.24
N THR A 24 5.16 -17.04 2.05
CA THR A 24 4.27 -18.09 1.55
C THR A 24 3.14 -17.47 0.74
N SER A 25 2.49 -18.26 -0.12
CA SER A 25 1.31 -17.82 -0.86
C SER A 25 0.25 -17.21 0.07
N ALA A 26 0.02 -17.84 1.23
CA ALA A 26 -0.88 -17.35 2.27
C ALA A 26 -0.44 -15.99 2.88
N GLN A 27 0.85 -15.83 3.19
CA GLN A 27 1.36 -14.55 3.71
C GLN A 27 1.28 -13.42 2.65
N ARG A 28 1.45 -13.73 1.37
CA ARG A 28 1.28 -12.77 0.26
C ARG A 28 -0.18 -12.36 0.08
N GLU A 29 -1.10 -13.29 0.27
CA GLU A 29 -2.54 -13.06 0.15
C GLU A 29 -3.08 -12.23 1.32
N ALA A 30 -2.69 -12.56 2.55
CA ALA A 30 -2.98 -11.76 3.74
C ALA A 30 -2.42 -10.34 3.63
N ARG A 31 -1.21 -10.16 3.09
CA ARG A 31 -0.62 -8.83 2.84
C ARG A 31 -1.41 -8.05 1.78
N ARG A 32 -1.88 -8.71 0.72
CA ARG A 32 -2.75 -8.09 -0.30
C ARG A 32 -4.11 -7.68 0.26
N GLU A 33 -4.71 -8.48 1.13
CA GLU A 33 -5.95 -8.10 1.82
C GLU A 33 -5.76 -6.92 2.78
N ASN A 34 -4.64 -6.89 3.52
CA ASN A 34 -4.32 -5.79 4.42
C ASN A 34 -4.15 -4.46 3.66
N ILE A 35 -3.51 -4.48 2.48
CA ILE A 35 -3.40 -3.31 1.60
C ILE A 35 -4.76 -2.92 1.02
N LYS A 36 -5.61 -3.90 0.65
CA LYS A 36 -6.98 -3.65 0.19
C LYS A 36 -7.88 -3.05 1.29
N LYS A 37 -7.68 -3.42 2.56
CA LYS A 37 -8.32 -2.78 3.73
C LYS A 37 -7.75 -1.39 4.01
N ALA A 38 -6.42 -1.22 3.94
CA ALA A 38 -5.77 0.08 4.10
C ALA A 38 -6.19 1.09 3.01
N GLN A 39 -6.46 0.63 1.79
CA GLN A 39 -7.06 1.47 0.74
C GLN A 39 -8.53 1.83 0.99
N ARG A 40 -9.31 0.91 1.59
CA ARG A 40 -10.69 1.17 2.05
C ARG A 40 -10.75 2.18 3.20
N ALA A 41 -9.64 2.35 3.93
CA ALA A 41 -9.45 3.31 5.00
C ALA A 41 -8.82 4.64 4.53
N ARG A 42 -8.91 5.01 3.24
CA ARG A 42 -8.66 6.39 2.75
C ARG A 42 -9.80 7.34 3.13
N SER A 43 -9.96 7.37 4.46
CA SER A 43 -10.56 8.24 5.48
C SER A 43 -11.83 9.02 5.19
N TYR A 44 -11.91 9.76 4.08
CA TYR A 44 -13.02 10.69 3.91
C TYR A 44 -14.34 10.00 3.53
N GLU A 45 -14.28 8.79 2.96
CA GLU A 45 -15.49 8.02 2.61
C GLU A 45 -16.26 7.55 3.85
N SER A 46 -15.55 7.24 4.94
CA SER A 46 -16.15 6.86 6.22
C SER A 46 -16.63 8.06 7.05
N TRP A 47 -16.22 9.28 6.70
CA TRP A 47 -16.64 10.49 7.40
C TRP A 47 -18.07 10.86 7.01
N THR A 48 -18.77 11.53 7.90
CA THR A 48 -20.07 12.16 7.65
C THR A 48 -19.89 13.43 6.83
N LYS A 49 -20.96 13.89 6.16
CA LYS A 49 -20.94 15.15 5.39
C LYS A 49 -20.52 16.33 6.27
N LYS A 50 -20.92 16.33 7.55
CA LYS A 50 -20.58 17.38 8.50
C LYS A 50 -19.07 17.44 8.74
N GLU A 51 -18.45 16.30 9.06
CA GLU A 51 -17.00 16.22 9.28
C GLU A 51 -16.21 16.64 8.03
N LEU A 52 -16.69 16.24 6.84
CA LEU A 52 -16.09 16.65 5.57
C LEU A 52 -16.23 18.15 5.31
N TYR A 53 -17.37 18.74 5.69
CA TYR A 53 -17.63 20.17 5.55
C TYR A 53 -16.77 21.02 6.50
N GLU A 54 -16.63 20.57 7.76
CA GLU A 54 -15.76 21.21 8.75
C GLU A 54 -14.31 21.18 8.27
N ARG A 55 -13.83 20.02 7.81
CA ARG A 55 -12.49 19.87 7.25
C ARG A 55 -12.26 20.73 6.00
N ALA A 56 -13.26 20.82 5.12
CA ALA A 56 -13.21 21.67 3.95
C ALA A 56 -13.19 23.17 4.33
N THR A 57 -13.79 23.53 5.47
CA THR A 57 -13.77 24.90 5.99
C THR A 57 -12.40 25.27 6.54
N GLU A 58 -11.77 24.39 7.33
CA GLU A 58 -10.39 24.56 7.82
C GLU A 58 -9.39 24.76 6.68
N LEU A 59 -9.58 24.01 5.59
CA LEU A 59 -8.71 24.06 4.41
C LEU A 59 -9.05 25.21 3.44
N GLY A 60 -10.08 26.00 3.74
CA GLY A 60 -10.48 27.14 2.92
C GLY A 60 -11.01 26.76 1.53
N ILE A 61 -11.66 25.59 1.40
CA ILE A 61 -12.19 25.12 0.11
C ILE A 61 -13.38 25.99 -0.30
N ALA A 62 -13.23 26.70 -1.42
CA ALA A 62 -14.29 27.53 -1.99
C ALA A 62 -15.45 26.66 -2.50
N GLY A 63 -16.68 27.16 -2.42
CA GLY A 63 -17.87 26.43 -2.87
C GLY A 63 -18.30 25.26 -1.98
N ARG A 64 -17.58 24.95 -0.88
CA ARG A 64 -17.87 23.85 0.07
C ARG A 64 -19.32 23.80 0.59
N SER A 65 -20.00 24.93 0.71
CA SER A 65 -21.40 25.02 1.18
C SER A 65 -22.40 24.52 0.16
N GLN A 66 -22.05 24.56 -1.13
CA GLN A 66 -22.85 23.99 -2.21
C GLN A 66 -22.46 22.52 -2.46
N MET A 67 -21.32 22.07 -1.93
CA MET A 67 -20.80 20.72 -2.17
C MET A 67 -21.56 19.63 -1.41
N ALA A 68 -21.81 18.52 -2.10
CA ALA A 68 -22.28 17.28 -1.52
C ALA A 68 -21.13 16.52 -0.82
N LYS A 69 -21.48 15.49 -0.02
CA LYS A 69 -20.52 14.64 0.69
C LYS A 69 -19.38 14.15 -0.21
N GLY A 70 -19.73 13.66 -1.41
CA GLY A 70 -18.76 13.16 -2.39
C GLY A 70 -17.81 14.25 -2.91
N GLU A 71 -18.35 15.42 -3.22
CA GLU A 71 -17.56 16.55 -3.71
C GLU A 71 -16.60 17.07 -2.64
N LEU A 72 -17.04 17.08 -1.36
CA LEU A 72 -16.17 17.38 -0.23
C LEU A 72 -15.04 16.35 -0.13
N ILE A 73 -15.32 15.05 -0.23
CA ILE A 73 -14.27 13.99 -0.22
C ILE A 73 -13.24 14.24 -1.33
N VAL A 74 -13.68 14.57 -2.54
CA VAL A 74 -12.79 14.82 -3.68
C VAL A 74 -11.96 16.07 -3.45
N ALA A 75 -12.59 17.17 -3.05
CA ALA A 75 -11.88 18.42 -2.80
C ALA A 75 -10.84 18.28 -1.68
N LEU A 76 -11.17 17.52 -0.63
CA LEU A 76 -10.25 17.17 0.45
C LEU A 76 -9.10 16.28 -0.02
N ARG A 77 -9.35 15.33 -0.93
CA ARG A 77 -8.32 14.49 -1.55
C ARG A 77 -7.41 15.23 -2.52
N ALA A 78 -7.89 16.32 -3.12
CA ALA A 78 -7.10 17.16 -4.01
C ALA A 78 -6.16 18.12 -3.26
N ARG A 79 -6.36 18.29 -1.95
CA ARG A 79 -5.60 19.22 -1.10
C ARG A 79 -4.49 18.55 -0.28
N GLN A 80 -4.29 17.24 -0.43
CA GLN A 80 -3.33 16.39 0.31
C GLN A 80 -2.20 15.88 -0.58
#